data_AF-A0A8T2ZIM8-F1
#
_entry.id   AF-A0A8T2ZIM8-F1
#
_cell.length_a   1.000
_cell.length_b   1.000
_cell.length_c   1.000
_cell.angle_alpha   90.00
_cell.angle_beta   90.00
_cell.angle_gamma   90.00
#
_symmetry.space_group_name_H-M   'P 1'
#
loop_
_entity.id
_entity.type
_entity.pdbx_description
1 polymer ?
#
loop_
_entity_poly.entity_id
_entity_poly.type
_entity_poly.pdbx_seq_one_letter_code
_entity_poly.pdbx_strand_id
1 'polypeptide(L)'
;MILSLRESLETCKSSLATCQTELEAAKSEIQKWRSAFENESSIPAGASLEPKLVINYLQTLKSSEELLREQLEKAKKKEAAFIVTFAKREQEIAELKSAVRDLKAQLKPPSMQARRLLLDPAIHEEFTRLKNLVEEKDKKVKELHDNIAAMNFTPQSKMGKMLMAKCRTLQEENEEIGNQAAEGKIHELAMKLALQKSQNAELRSQFEGLYEHMEGLTNDVEKSNETVLLLQEKLEEKDQELKKLKLQLQQKTFVEEKTDPCPNKTVSADEFKKEAEVS
;
A
#
# COMPACT_ATOMS: atom_id res chain seq x y z
N MET A 1 -71.49 -68.33 -101.78
CA MET A 1 -72.03 -66.99 -101.51
C MET A 1 -73.14 -67.01 -100.46
N ILE A 2 -74.14 -67.89 -100.53
CA ILE A 2 -75.22 -67.97 -99.51
C ILE A 2 -74.73 -68.46 -98.14
N LEU A 3 -73.81 -69.44 -98.09
CA LEU A 3 -73.26 -69.96 -96.82
C LEU A 3 -72.37 -68.95 -96.09
N SER A 4 -71.46 -68.28 -96.80
CA SER A 4 -70.60 -67.23 -96.22
C SER A 4 -71.38 -66.03 -95.71
N LEU A 5 -72.50 -65.67 -96.37
CA LEU A 5 -73.40 -64.61 -95.90
C LEU A 5 -74.22 -65.05 -94.68
N ARG A 6 -74.57 -66.35 -94.55
CA ARG A 6 -75.23 -66.87 -93.35
C ARG A 6 -74.30 -66.93 -92.16
N GLU A 7 -73.05 -67.36 -92.36
CA GLU A 7 -72.04 -67.43 -91.30
C GLU A 7 -71.61 -66.02 -90.84
N SER A 8 -71.46 -65.06 -91.75
CA SER A 8 -71.21 -63.66 -91.38
C SER A 8 -72.40 -63.01 -90.68
N LEU A 9 -73.63 -63.32 -91.11
CA LEU A 9 -74.86 -62.86 -90.43
C LEU A 9 -74.95 -63.46 -89.01
N GLU A 10 -74.61 -64.73 -88.83
CA GLU A 10 -74.64 -65.39 -87.53
C GLU A 10 -73.55 -64.85 -86.59
N THR A 11 -72.37 -64.56 -87.12
CA THR A 11 -71.28 -63.92 -86.36
C THR A 11 -71.63 -62.48 -85.98
N CYS A 12 -72.27 -61.73 -86.88
CA CYS A 12 -72.71 -60.37 -86.59
C CYS A 12 -73.82 -60.37 -85.52
N LYS A 13 -74.73 -61.36 -85.55
CA LYS A 13 -75.74 -61.57 -84.50
C LYS A 13 -75.12 -61.93 -83.15
N SER A 14 -74.11 -62.80 -83.12
CA SER A 14 -73.46 -63.17 -81.86
C SER A 14 -72.67 -62.01 -81.25
N SER A 15 -71.93 -61.24 -82.06
CA SER A 15 -71.27 -60.02 -81.58
C SER A 15 -72.26 -58.96 -81.11
N LEU A 16 -73.39 -58.78 -81.82
CA LEU A 16 -74.45 -57.88 -81.38
C LEU A 16 -75.02 -58.32 -80.04
N ALA A 17 -75.24 -59.62 -79.82
CA ALA A 17 -75.70 -60.15 -78.55
C ALA A 17 -74.70 -59.88 -77.42
N THR A 18 -73.40 -60.07 -77.65
CA THR A 18 -72.36 -59.75 -76.66
C THR A 18 -72.34 -58.26 -76.33
N CYS A 19 -72.34 -57.38 -77.34
CA CYS A 19 -72.41 -55.93 -77.14
C CYS A 19 -73.69 -55.53 -76.39
N GLN A 20 -74.81 -56.18 -76.67
CA GLN A 20 -76.06 -55.94 -75.95
C GLN A 20 -75.91 -56.35 -74.47
N THR A 21 -75.31 -57.50 -74.17
CA THR A 21 -75.08 -57.93 -72.78
C THR A 21 -74.11 -57.01 -72.05
N GLU A 22 -73.04 -56.55 -72.70
CA GLU A 22 -72.09 -55.60 -72.10
C GLU A 22 -72.73 -54.24 -71.87
N LEU A 23 -73.56 -53.76 -72.80
CA LEU A 23 -74.32 -52.53 -72.64
C LEU A 23 -75.30 -52.62 -71.47
N GLU A 24 -76.04 -53.72 -71.34
CA GLU A 24 -76.96 -53.93 -70.21
C GLU A 24 -76.20 -54.11 -68.88
N ALA A 25 -75.02 -54.73 -68.89
CA ALA A 25 -74.14 -54.79 -67.73
C ALA A 25 -73.65 -53.39 -67.32
N ALA A 26 -73.19 -52.58 -68.28
CA ALA A 26 -72.74 -51.21 -68.03
C ALA A 26 -73.89 -50.31 -67.54
N LYS A 27 -75.09 -50.44 -68.12
CA LYS A 27 -76.30 -49.74 -67.64
C LYS A 27 -76.66 -50.14 -66.22
N SER A 28 -76.63 -51.44 -65.93
CA SER A 28 -76.88 -51.97 -64.58
C SER A 28 -75.85 -51.41 -63.59
N GLU A 29 -74.58 -51.32 -63.98
CA GLU A 29 -73.52 -50.75 -63.15
C GLU A 29 -73.75 -49.25 -62.91
N ILE A 30 -74.05 -48.46 -63.95
CA ILE A 30 -74.41 -47.05 -63.81
C ILE A 30 -75.62 -46.88 -62.89
N GLN A 31 -76.61 -47.75 -62.99
CA GLN A 31 -77.80 -47.70 -62.14
C GLN A 31 -77.48 -48.06 -60.68
N LYS A 32 -76.57 -49.01 -60.43
CA LYS A 32 -76.05 -49.28 -59.08
C LYS A 32 -75.34 -48.05 -58.52
N TRP A 33 -74.48 -47.40 -59.30
CA TRP A 33 -73.79 -46.17 -58.87
C TRP A 33 -74.78 -45.05 -58.55
N ARG A 34 -75.76 -44.81 -59.42
CA ARG A 34 -76.83 -43.81 -59.16
C ARG A 34 -77.58 -44.11 -57.87
N SER A 35 -77.98 -45.37 -57.68
CA SER A 35 -78.69 -45.79 -56.46
C SER A 35 -77.81 -45.63 -55.22
N ALA A 36 -76.51 -45.90 -55.31
CA ALA A 36 -75.57 -45.69 -54.20
C ALA A 36 -75.45 -44.19 -53.84
N PHE A 37 -75.33 -43.32 -54.84
CA PHE A 37 -75.28 -41.87 -54.62
C PHE A 37 -76.60 -41.27 -54.09
N GLU A 38 -77.75 -41.81 -54.49
CA GLU A 38 -79.05 -41.39 -53.95
C GLU A 38 -79.26 -41.85 -52.50
N ASN A 39 -78.70 -43.00 -52.13
CA ASN A 39 -78.84 -43.56 -50.78
C ASN A 39 -77.77 -43.05 -49.78
N GLU A 40 -76.65 -42.51 -50.26
CA GLU A 40 -75.65 -41.89 -49.40
C GLU A 40 -76.06 -40.47 -48.96
N SER A 41 -76.32 -40.32 -47.66
CA SER A 41 -76.68 -39.05 -47.00
C SER A 41 -75.55 -38.00 -46.90
N SER A 42 -74.41 -38.26 -47.54
CA SER A 42 -73.15 -37.53 -47.34
C SER A 42 -72.97 -36.35 -48.28
N ILE A 43 -73.88 -36.14 -49.24
CA ILE A 43 -73.87 -34.95 -50.12
C ILE A 43 -74.82 -33.91 -49.51
N PRO A 44 -74.39 -32.65 -49.33
CA PRO A 44 -75.23 -31.61 -48.73
C PRO A 44 -76.59 -31.52 -49.45
N ALA A 45 -77.67 -31.58 -48.66
CA ALA A 45 -79.03 -31.52 -49.19
C ALA A 45 -79.22 -30.25 -50.04
N GLY A 46 -79.29 -30.43 -51.37
CA GLY A 46 -79.49 -29.35 -52.34
C GLY A 46 -78.40 -29.16 -53.39
N ALA A 47 -77.30 -29.92 -53.36
CA ALA A 47 -76.29 -29.88 -54.44
C ALA A 47 -76.74 -30.73 -55.64
N SER A 48 -76.87 -30.11 -56.82
CA SER A 48 -77.14 -30.83 -58.09
C SER A 48 -76.09 -31.92 -58.32
N LEU A 49 -76.52 -33.13 -58.72
CA LEU A 49 -75.70 -34.29 -59.04
C LEU A 49 -74.88 -34.11 -60.34
N GLU A 50 -74.39 -32.89 -60.60
CA GLU A 50 -73.51 -32.62 -61.72
C GLU A 50 -72.13 -33.22 -61.45
N PRO A 51 -71.56 -34.00 -62.40
CA PRO A 51 -70.27 -34.68 -62.22
C PRO A 51 -69.14 -33.74 -61.77
N LYS A 52 -69.14 -32.48 -62.21
CA LYS A 52 -68.13 -31.49 -61.83
C LYS A 52 -68.16 -31.14 -60.34
N LEU A 53 -69.37 -31.06 -59.76
CA LEU A 53 -69.53 -30.70 -58.34
C LEU A 53 -69.09 -31.84 -57.42
N VAL A 54 -69.39 -33.08 -57.81
CA VAL A 54 -68.92 -34.29 -57.12
C VAL A 54 -67.39 -34.39 -57.19
N ILE A 55 -66.79 -34.15 -58.36
CA ILE A 55 -65.32 -34.14 -58.51
C ILE A 55 -64.67 -33.08 -57.62
N ASN A 56 -65.21 -31.85 -57.60
CA ASN A 56 -64.70 -30.79 -56.74
C ASN A 56 -64.82 -31.16 -55.25
N TYR A 57 -65.95 -31.73 -54.83
CA TYR A 57 -66.14 -32.20 -53.46
C TYR A 57 -65.12 -33.29 -53.09
N LEU A 58 -64.92 -34.29 -53.95
CA LEU A 58 -63.91 -35.33 -53.74
C LEU A 58 -62.49 -34.75 -53.65
N GLN A 59 -62.19 -33.73 -54.46
CA GLN A 59 -60.90 -33.06 -54.41
C GLN A 59 -60.71 -32.25 -53.12
N THR A 60 -61.74 -31.54 -52.67
CA THR A 60 -61.74 -30.86 -51.35
C THR A 60 -61.60 -31.88 -50.23
N LEU A 61 -62.36 -32.98 -50.26
CA LEU A 61 -62.29 -34.04 -49.25
C LEU A 61 -60.89 -34.65 -49.19
N LYS A 62 -60.30 -34.97 -50.34
CA LYS A 62 -58.92 -35.45 -50.44
C LYS A 62 -57.91 -34.46 -49.85
N SER A 63 -58.08 -33.16 -50.13
CA SER A 63 -57.20 -32.13 -49.53
C SER A 63 -57.38 -32.03 -48.00
N SER A 64 -58.60 -32.20 -47.50
CA SER A 64 -58.89 -32.20 -46.07
C SER A 64 -58.34 -33.45 -45.37
N GLU A 65 -58.40 -34.61 -46.02
CA GLU A 65 -57.79 -35.86 -45.56
C GLU A 65 -56.26 -35.70 -45.43
N GLU A 66 -55.62 -35.13 -46.44
CA GLU A 66 -54.17 -34.88 -46.43
C GLU A 66 -53.77 -33.92 -45.31
N LEU A 67 -54.54 -32.84 -45.09
CA LEU A 67 -54.31 -31.90 -43.99
C LEU A 67 -54.45 -32.57 -42.61
N LEU A 68 -55.48 -33.39 -42.41
CA LEU A 68 -55.68 -34.15 -41.16
C LEU A 68 -54.55 -35.16 -40.95
N ARG A 69 -54.09 -35.82 -42.02
CA ARG A 69 -52.95 -36.73 -41.99
C ARG A 69 -51.66 -36.00 -41.58
N GLU A 70 -51.40 -34.81 -42.13
CA GLU A 70 -50.25 -34.00 -41.75
C GLU A 70 -50.32 -33.53 -40.29
N GLN A 71 -51.50 -33.14 -39.81
CA GLN A 71 -51.72 -32.78 -38.41
C GLN A 71 -51.50 -33.97 -37.47
N LEU A 72 -51.97 -35.17 -37.84
CA LEU A 72 -51.76 -36.40 -37.09
C LEU A 72 -50.27 -36.72 -36.98
N GLU A 73 -49.52 -36.61 -38.08
CA GLU A 73 -48.07 -36.84 -38.07
C GLU A 73 -47.32 -35.79 -37.24
N LYS A 74 -47.75 -34.52 -37.26
CA LYS A 74 -47.22 -33.48 -36.36
C LYS A 74 -47.52 -33.80 -34.88
N ALA A 75 -48.73 -34.27 -34.58
CA ALA A 75 -49.12 -34.66 -33.23
C ALA A 75 -48.29 -35.85 -32.72
N LYS A 76 -48.14 -36.90 -33.53
CA LYS A 76 -47.29 -38.07 -33.21
C LYS A 76 -45.84 -37.68 -32.94
N LYS A 77 -45.26 -36.79 -33.76
CA LYS A 77 -43.89 -36.29 -33.54
C LYS A 77 -43.76 -35.52 -32.22
N LYS A 78 -44.76 -34.71 -31.87
CA LYS A 78 -44.80 -33.99 -30.58
C LYS A 78 -44.94 -34.95 -29.41
N GLU A 79 -45.81 -35.94 -29.51
CA GLU A 79 -46.00 -36.98 -28.50
C GLU A 79 -44.70 -37.75 -28.25
N ALA A 80 -44.03 -38.20 -29.32
CA ALA A 80 -42.73 -38.88 -29.22
C ALA A 80 -41.67 -38.00 -28.53
N ALA A 81 -41.62 -36.70 -28.86
CA ALA A 81 -40.72 -35.76 -28.19
C ALA A 81 -41.05 -35.63 -26.70
N PHE A 82 -42.34 -35.55 -26.34
CA PHE A 82 -42.75 -35.50 -24.94
C PHE A 82 -42.35 -36.77 -24.18
N ILE A 83 -42.56 -37.96 -24.73
CA ILE A 83 -42.16 -39.23 -24.10
C ILE A 83 -40.67 -39.22 -23.75
N VAL A 84 -39.80 -38.79 -24.68
CA VAL A 84 -38.37 -38.69 -24.43
C VAL A 84 -38.05 -37.68 -23.32
N THR A 85 -38.69 -36.51 -23.33
CA THR A 85 -38.46 -35.50 -22.28
C THR A 85 -38.96 -35.95 -20.90
N PHE A 86 -40.09 -36.68 -20.84
CA PHE A 86 -40.61 -37.24 -19.61
C PHE A 86 -39.66 -38.31 -19.05
N ALA A 87 -39.21 -39.25 -19.89
CA ALA A 87 -38.25 -40.27 -19.49
C ALA A 87 -36.95 -39.64 -18.94
N LYS A 88 -36.45 -38.57 -19.58
CA LYS A 88 -35.25 -37.86 -19.08
C LYS A 88 -35.50 -37.18 -17.73
N ARG A 89 -36.66 -36.56 -17.53
CA ARG A 89 -37.04 -35.94 -16.25
C ARG A 89 -37.22 -36.99 -15.14
N GLU A 90 -37.80 -38.14 -15.45
CA GLU A 90 -37.95 -39.25 -14.49
C GLU A 90 -36.59 -39.82 -14.06
N GLN A 91 -35.66 -39.96 -15.00
CA GLN A 91 -34.29 -40.36 -14.72
C GLN A 91 -33.58 -39.35 -13.79
N GLU A 92 -33.68 -38.05 -14.10
CA GLU A 92 -33.11 -36.98 -13.26
C GLU A 92 -33.70 -37.01 -11.84
N ILE A 93 -35.02 -37.20 -11.71
CA ILE A 93 -35.67 -37.36 -10.40
C ILE A 93 -35.13 -38.59 -9.64
N ALA A 94 -34.89 -39.71 -10.33
CA ALA A 94 -34.34 -40.91 -9.72
C ALA A 94 -32.90 -40.70 -9.22
N GLU A 95 -32.07 -40.02 -10.00
CA GLU A 95 -30.70 -39.65 -9.64
C GLU A 95 -30.67 -38.71 -8.43
N LEU A 96 -31.48 -37.64 -8.43
CA LEU A 96 -31.60 -36.72 -7.30
C LEU A 96 -32.09 -37.43 -6.03
N LYS A 97 -33.07 -38.34 -6.14
CA LYS A 97 -33.52 -39.16 -5.01
C LYS A 97 -32.40 -40.04 -4.46
N SER A 98 -31.52 -40.56 -5.32
CA SER A 98 -30.36 -41.35 -4.88
C SER A 98 -29.35 -40.48 -4.14
N ALA A 99 -28.96 -39.34 -4.72
CA ALA A 99 -28.04 -38.41 -4.09
C ALA A 99 -28.52 -37.94 -2.70
N VAL A 100 -29.83 -37.69 -2.56
CA VAL A 100 -30.44 -37.35 -1.26
C VAL A 100 -30.31 -38.50 -0.25
N ARG A 101 -30.51 -39.75 -0.67
CA ARG A 101 -30.33 -40.92 0.22
C ARG A 101 -28.87 -41.04 0.66
N ASP A 102 -27.92 -40.85 -0.25
CA ASP A 102 -26.49 -40.95 0.03
C ASP A 102 -26.03 -39.85 0.99
N LEU A 103 -26.42 -38.60 0.72
CA LEU A 103 -26.15 -37.47 1.63
C LEU A 103 -26.79 -37.69 3.01
N LYS A 104 -28.01 -38.22 3.07
CA LYS A 104 -28.67 -38.55 4.33
C LYS A 104 -27.96 -39.69 5.07
N ALA A 105 -27.35 -40.63 4.36
CA ALA A 105 -26.53 -41.69 4.95
C ALA A 105 -25.22 -41.11 5.51
N GLN A 106 -24.55 -40.21 4.79
CA GLN A 106 -23.35 -39.51 5.27
C GLN A 106 -23.63 -38.61 6.49
N LEU A 107 -24.80 -37.96 6.53
CA LEU A 107 -25.20 -37.11 7.65
C LEU A 107 -25.54 -37.92 8.92
N LYS A 108 -25.78 -39.22 8.81
CA LYS A 108 -25.91 -40.08 10.00
C LYS A 108 -24.52 -40.54 10.41
N PRO A 109 -23.96 -40.05 11.54
CA PRO A 109 -22.72 -40.61 12.06
C PRO A 109 -22.92 -42.13 12.28
N PRO A 110 -21.95 -42.99 11.94
CA PRO A 110 -22.10 -44.45 12.00
C PRO A 110 -22.46 -45.00 13.39
N SER A 111 -22.27 -44.23 14.46
CA SER A 111 -22.64 -44.64 15.83
C SER A 111 -23.21 -43.49 16.67
N MET A 112 -24.15 -43.82 17.56
CA MET A 112 -24.67 -42.90 18.60
C MET A 112 -23.54 -42.36 19.51
N GLN A 113 -22.45 -43.10 19.63
CA GLN A 113 -21.27 -42.73 20.39
C GLN A 113 -20.50 -41.60 19.69
N ALA A 114 -20.30 -41.67 18.37
CA ALA A 114 -19.72 -40.57 17.60
C ALA A 114 -20.58 -39.30 17.67
N ARG A 115 -21.92 -39.44 17.69
CA ARG A 115 -22.83 -38.31 17.92
C ARG A 115 -22.63 -37.69 19.31
N ARG A 116 -22.49 -38.50 20.37
CA ARG A 116 -22.22 -37.99 21.72
C ARG A 116 -20.85 -37.31 21.81
N LEU A 117 -19.80 -37.93 21.25
CA LEU A 117 -18.44 -37.39 21.29
C LEU A 117 -18.29 -36.08 20.48
N LEU A 118 -18.95 -35.96 19.32
CA LEU A 118 -18.91 -34.75 18.50
C LEU A 118 -19.83 -33.62 19.02
N LEU A 119 -20.82 -33.96 19.84
CA LEU A 119 -21.69 -32.99 20.53
C LEU A 119 -21.23 -32.70 21.96
N ASP A 120 -20.14 -33.32 22.42
CA ASP A 120 -19.56 -33.09 23.73
C ASP A 120 -18.63 -31.86 23.67
N PRO A 121 -18.96 -30.76 24.38
CA PRO A 121 -18.14 -29.55 24.38
C PRO A 121 -16.70 -29.81 24.87
N ALA A 122 -16.49 -30.73 25.81
CA ALA A 122 -15.15 -31.04 26.31
C ALA A 122 -14.29 -31.74 25.24
N ILE A 123 -14.90 -32.57 24.41
CA ILE A 123 -14.20 -33.22 23.31
C ILE A 123 -13.89 -32.22 22.19
N HIS A 124 -14.81 -31.31 21.89
CA HIS A 124 -14.54 -30.21 20.96
C HIS A 124 -13.36 -29.35 21.43
N GLU A 125 -13.28 -29.06 22.73
CA GLU A 125 -12.19 -28.31 23.33
C GLU A 125 -10.86 -29.07 23.22
N GLU A 126 -10.82 -30.37 23.51
CA GLU A 126 -9.61 -31.19 23.35
C GLU A 126 -9.18 -31.32 21.88
N PHE A 127 -10.11 -31.46 20.94
CA PHE A 127 -9.79 -31.44 19.50
C PHE A 127 -9.23 -30.10 19.06
N THR A 128 -9.78 -28.99 19.55
CA THR A 128 -9.30 -27.64 19.27
C THR A 128 -7.90 -27.44 19.87
N ARG A 129 -7.68 -27.91 21.10
CA ARG A 129 -6.36 -27.89 21.74
C ARG A 129 -5.33 -28.71 20.97
N LEU A 130 -5.69 -29.93 20.56
CA LEU A 130 -4.82 -30.80 19.76
C LEU A 130 -4.51 -30.19 18.40
N LYS A 131 -5.51 -29.61 17.73
CA LYS A 131 -5.33 -28.90 16.46
C LYS A 131 -4.36 -27.73 16.62
N ASN A 132 -4.54 -26.89 17.63
CA ASN A 132 -3.65 -25.77 17.92
C ASN A 132 -2.23 -26.26 18.24
N LEU A 133 -2.09 -27.34 19.00
CA LEU A 133 -0.79 -27.94 19.31
C LEU A 133 -0.09 -28.48 18.06
N VAL A 134 -0.83 -29.11 17.13
CA VAL A 134 -0.28 -29.56 15.84
C VAL A 134 0.18 -28.36 15.01
N GLU A 135 -0.64 -27.31 14.89
CA GLU A 135 -0.28 -26.09 14.17
C GLU A 135 0.96 -25.39 14.76
N GLU A 136 1.08 -25.35 16.09
CA GLU A 136 2.25 -24.82 16.80
C GLU A 136 3.51 -25.66 16.50
N LYS A 137 3.39 -26.98 16.54
CA LYS A 137 4.51 -27.90 16.26
C LYS A 137 4.93 -27.83 14.79
N ASP A 138 4.01 -27.71 13.86
CA ASP A 138 4.31 -27.53 12.43
C ASP A 138 5.03 -26.22 12.16
N LYS A 139 4.60 -25.12 12.81
CA LYS A 139 5.36 -23.85 12.78
C LYS A 139 6.77 -24.06 13.31
N LYS A 140 6.93 -24.79 14.42
CA LYS A 140 8.26 -25.04 14.99
C LYS A 140 9.15 -25.90 14.11
N VAL A 141 8.58 -26.92 13.46
CA VAL A 141 9.29 -27.74 12.46
C VAL A 141 9.74 -26.87 11.30
N LYS A 142 8.87 -25.98 10.80
CA LYS A 142 9.22 -25.04 9.73
C LYS A 142 10.35 -24.10 10.15
N GLU A 143 10.27 -23.48 11.33
CA GLU A 143 11.36 -22.65 11.86
C GLU A 143 12.68 -23.41 11.98
N LEU A 144 12.66 -24.64 12.51
CA LEU A 144 13.87 -25.46 12.62
C LEU A 144 14.41 -25.86 11.24
N HIS A 145 13.53 -26.14 10.28
CA HIS A 145 13.93 -26.41 8.90
C HIS A 145 14.56 -25.18 8.24
N ASP A 146 13.96 -24.00 8.43
CA ASP A 146 14.50 -22.71 7.96
C ASP A 146 15.85 -22.40 8.62
N ASN A 147 16.00 -22.69 9.91
CA ASN A 147 17.27 -22.56 10.63
C ASN A 147 18.33 -23.54 10.12
N ILE A 148 17.96 -24.79 9.83
CA ILE A 148 18.87 -25.77 9.20
C ILE A 148 19.25 -25.31 7.80
N ALA A 149 18.31 -24.80 7.00
CA ALA A 149 18.58 -24.23 5.69
C ALA A 149 19.52 -23.00 5.78
N ALA A 150 19.34 -22.17 6.80
CA ALA A 150 20.23 -21.06 7.12
C ALA A 150 21.60 -21.55 7.61
N MET A 151 21.69 -22.66 8.35
CA MET A 151 22.97 -23.28 8.73
C MET A 151 23.67 -23.94 7.53
N ASN A 152 22.91 -24.40 6.53
CA ASN A 152 23.43 -24.84 5.24
C ASN A 152 23.85 -23.67 4.32
N PHE A 153 23.84 -22.44 4.84
CA PHE A 153 24.44 -21.29 4.18
C PHE A 153 25.91 -21.58 3.91
N THR A 154 26.21 -21.80 2.64
CA THR A 154 27.59 -21.82 2.14
C THR A 154 27.91 -20.42 1.62
N PRO A 155 29.01 -19.79 2.05
CA PRO A 155 29.50 -18.52 1.50
C PRO A 155 29.66 -18.54 -0.03
N GLN A 156 29.76 -19.73 -0.62
CA GLN A 156 29.93 -19.99 -2.04
C GLN A 156 28.62 -20.06 -2.83
N SER A 157 27.47 -20.25 -2.18
CA SER A 157 26.16 -20.24 -2.84
C SER A 157 25.85 -18.85 -3.43
N LYS A 158 25.02 -18.78 -4.47
CA LYS A 158 24.65 -17.50 -5.11
C LYS A 158 24.02 -16.52 -4.10
N MET A 159 23.14 -17.02 -3.24
CA MET A 159 22.52 -16.24 -2.17
C MET A 159 23.56 -15.85 -1.11
N GLY A 160 24.46 -16.77 -0.73
CA GLY A 160 25.52 -16.49 0.24
C GLY A 160 26.51 -15.43 -0.22
N LYS A 161 26.94 -15.47 -1.48
CA LYS A 161 27.79 -14.44 -2.09
C LYS A 161 27.12 -13.07 -2.08
N MET A 162 25.82 -12.99 -2.40
CA MET A 162 25.06 -11.74 -2.40
C MET A 162 24.94 -11.17 -0.97
N LEU A 163 24.67 -12.03 0.02
CA LEU A 163 24.55 -11.60 1.40
C LEU A 163 25.91 -11.14 1.96
N MET A 164 26.99 -11.87 1.68
CA MET A 164 28.35 -11.46 2.07
C MET A 164 28.79 -10.17 1.39
N ALA A 165 28.41 -9.94 0.13
CA ALA A 165 28.62 -8.67 -0.54
C ALA A 165 27.87 -7.54 0.18
N LYS A 166 26.61 -7.75 0.55
CA LYS A 166 25.82 -6.77 1.31
C LYS A 166 26.38 -6.51 2.71
N CYS A 167 26.88 -7.53 3.40
CA CYS A 167 27.55 -7.36 4.69
C CYS A 167 28.83 -6.54 4.55
N ARG A 168 29.63 -6.78 3.50
CA ARG A 168 30.83 -5.97 3.21
C ARG A 168 30.49 -4.52 2.95
N THR A 169 29.51 -4.24 2.09
CA THR A 169 29.10 -2.86 1.79
C THR A 169 28.58 -2.14 3.05
N LEU A 170 27.74 -2.80 3.86
CA LEU A 170 27.26 -2.21 5.12
C LEU A 170 28.39 -1.97 6.12
N GLN A 171 29.42 -2.83 6.11
CA GLN A 171 30.57 -2.66 6.99
C GLN A 171 31.46 -1.49 6.53
N GLU A 172 31.67 -1.35 5.22
CA GLU A 172 32.34 -0.20 4.61
C GLU A 172 31.60 1.12 4.91
N GLU A 173 30.27 1.15 4.74
CA GLU A 173 29.44 2.31 5.06
C GLU A 173 29.53 2.69 6.56
N ASN A 174 29.49 1.70 7.46
CA ASN A 174 29.63 1.96 8.89
C ASN A 174 31.01 2.47 9.27
N GLU A 175 32.07 1.95 8.63
CA GLU A 175 33.44 2.44 8.83
C GLU A 175 33.58 3.88 8.32
N GLU A 176 32.98 4.20 7.17
CA GLU A 176 32.95 5.57 6.65
C GLU A 176 32.20 6.53 7.58
N ILE A 177 31.03 6.15 8.10
CA ILE A 177 30.29 6.95 9.09
C ILE A 177 31.13 7.16 10.35
N GLY A 178 31.82 6.12 10.83
CA GLY A 178 32.73 6.20 11.98
C GLY A 178 33.89 7.16 11.73
N ASN A 179 34.50 7.10 10.54
CA ASN A 179 35.57 7.98 10.11
C ASN A 179 35.10 9.44 10.03
N GLN A 180 33.96 9.70 9.38
CA GLN A 180 33.38 11.04 9.30
C GLN A 180 33.07 11.63 10.69
N ALA A 181 32.56 10.81 11.62
CA ALA A 181 32.32 11.24 12.99
C ALA A 181 33.62 11.56 13.75
N ALA A 182 34.65 10.73 13.58
CA ALA A 182 35.96 10.97 14.17
C ALA A 182 36.64 12.23 13.59
N GLU A 183 36.61 12.39 12.27
CA GLU A 183 37.11 13.57 11.56
C GLU A 183 36.39 14.84 12.02
N GLY A 184 35.06 14.80 12.15
CA GLY A 184 34.26 15.93 12.65
C GLY A 184 34.69 16.37 14.04
N LYS A 185 34.90 15.42 14.96
CA LYS A 185 35.38 15.71 16.32
C LYS A 185 36.81 16.25 16.34
N ILE A 186 37.69 15.72 15.48
CA ILE A 186 39.06 16.23 15.32
C ILE A 186 39.04 17.67 14.80
N HIS A 187 38.21 17.97 13.80
CA HIS A 187 38.06 19.30 13.24
C HIS A 187 37.54 20.31 14.29
N GLU A 188 36.53 19.93 15.07
CA GLU A 188 36.01 20.76 16.18
C GLU A 188 37.11 21.08 17.21
N LEU A 189 37.86 20.05 17.63
CA LEU A 189 38.98 20.22 18.58
C LEU A 189 40.09 21.10 17.99
N ALA A 190 40.41 20.96 16.71
CA ALA A 190 41.39 21.80 16.03
C ALA A 190 40.95 23.28 16.01
N MET A 191 39.67 23.54 15.77
CA MET A 191 39.12 24.90 15.80
C MET A 191 39.19 25.50 17.21
N LYS A 192 38.82 24.74 18.25
CA LYS A 192 38.97 25.17 19.65
C LYS A 192 40.43 25.45 20.02
N LEU A 193 41.35 24.60 19.57
CA LEU A 193 42.79 24.80 19.79
C LEU A 193 43.31 26.07 19.12
N ALA A 194 42.90 26.34 17.88
CA ALA A 194 43.27 27.56 17.17
C ALA A 194 42.76 28.82 17.90
N LEU A 195 41.50 28.82 18.35
CA LEU A 195 40.94 29.90 19.15
C LEU A 195 41.72 30.12 20.45
N GLN A 196 42.04 29.06 21.18
CA GLN A 196 42.83 29.14 22.41
C GLN A 196 44.24 29.67 22.17
N LYS A 197 44.88 29.31 21.05
CA LYS A 197 46.18 29.89 20.65
C LYS A 197 46.06 31.40 20.39
N SER A 198 45.01 31.85 19.73
CA SER A 198 44.75 33.27 19.48
C SER A 198 44.56 34.04 20.79
N GLN A 199 43.74 33.52 21.70
CA GLN A 199 43.50 34.15 23.02
C GLN A 199 44.79 34.22 23.85
N ASN A 200 45.62 33.18 23.83
CA ASN A 200 46.92 33.20 24.51
C ASN A 200 47.89 34.22 23.89
N ALA A 201 47.88 34.37 22.56
CA ALA A 201 48.69 35.38 21.89
C ALA A 201 48.26 36.80 22.27
N GLU A 202 46.95 37.04 22.35
CA GLU A 202 46.39 38.32 22.79
C GLU A 202 46.74 38.63 24.25
N LEU A 203 46.60 37.67 25.16
CA LEU A 203 47.00 37.83 26.56
C LEU A 203 48.50 38.15 26.69
N ARG A 204 49.36 37.47 25.93
CA ARG A 204 50.80 37.78 25.91
C ARG A 204 51.08 39.20 25.44
N SER A 205 50.41 39.64 24.37
CA SER A 205 50.53 41.02 23.88
C SER A 205 50.05 42.05 24.89
N GLN A 206 48.95 41.77 25.61
CA GLN A 206 48.46 42.65 26.68
C GLN A 206 49.46 42.74 27.84
N PHE A 207 50.06 41.61 28.26
CA PHE A 207 51.10 41.63 29.29
C PHE A 207 52.32 42.41 28.84
N GLU A 208 52.78 42.23 27.60
CA GLU A 208 53.90 42.98 27.04
C GLU A 208 53.65 44.49 27.06
N GLY A 209 52.46 44.93 26.62
CA GLY A 209 52.07 46.34 26.72
C GLY A 209 52.01 46.87 28.16
N LEU A 210 51.59 46.04 29.13
CA LEU A 210 51.62 46.41 30.55
C LEU A 210 53.06 46.54 31.09
N TYR A 211 53.97 45.66 30.67
CA TYR A 211 55.38 45.75 31.03
C TYR A 211 56.01 47.03 30.49
N GLU A 212 55.77 47.37 29.22
CA GLU A 212 56.25 48.64 28.62
C GLU A 212 55.71 49.86 29.37
N HIS A 213 54.42 49.85 29.74
CA HIS A 213 53.83 50.94 30.52
C HIS A 213 54.44 51.06 31.92
N MET A 214 54.69 49.93 32.59
CA MET A 214 55.33 49.90 33.91
C MET A 214 56.78 50.40 33.86
N GLU A 215 57.53 50.04 32.82
CA GLU A 215 58.87 50.55 32.57
C GLU A 215 58.86 52.08 32.34
N GLY A 216 57.92 52.57 31.53
CA GLY A 216 57.70 54.01 31.34
C GLY A 216 57.45 54.74 32.67
N LEU A 217 56.55 54.21 33.51
CA LEU A 217 56.25 54.79 34.81
C LEU A 217 57.45 54.74 35.76
N THR A 218 58.24 53.67 35.72
CA THR A 218 59.48 53.54 36.51
C THR A 218 60.48 54.62 36.11
N ASN A 219 60.71 54.82 34.81
CA ASN A 219 61.59 55.87 34.28
C ASN A 219 61.12 57.28 34.70
N ASP A 220 59.81 57.54 34.67
CA ASP A 220 59.26 58.83 35.09
C ASP A 220 59.41 59.07 36.60
N VAL A 221 59.27 58.03 37.42
CA VAL A 221 59.56 58.07 38.86
C VAL A 221 61.04 58.36 39.11
N GLU A 222 61.96 57.72 38.38
CA GLU A 222 63.40 57.98 38.49
C GLU A 222 63.74 59.44 38.16
N LYS A 223 63.26 59.97 37.03
CA LYS A 223 63.45 61.39 36.65
C LYS A 223 62.84 62.35 37.67
N SER A 224 61.65 62.03 38.19
CA SER A 224 61.01 62.82 39.24
C SER A 224 61.86 62.82 40.51
N ASN A 225 62.39 61.67 40.92
CA ASN A 225 63.30 61.57 42.07
C ASN A 225 64.59 62.37 41.86
N GLU A 226 65.22 62.32 40.68
CA GLU A 226 66.38 63.14 40.34
C GLU A 226 66.07 64.64 40.46
N THR A 227 64.91 65.06 39.95
CA THR A 227 64.45 66.45 40.03
C THR A 227 64.25 66.88 41.49
N VAL A 228 63.67 66.02 42.32
CA VAL A 228 63.50 66.27 43.77
C VAL A 228 64.86 66.44 44.46
N LEU A 229 65.85 65.60 44.16
CA LEU A 229 67.20 65.72 44.72
C LEU A 229 67.85 67.07 44.35
N LEU A 230 67.78 67.47 43.08
CA LEU A 230 68.31 68.78 42.64
C LEU A 230 67.60 69.95 43.33
N LEU A 231 66.29 69.85 43.57
CA LEU A 231 65.54 70.86 44.30
C LEU A 231 65.93 70.90 45.79
N GLN A 232 66.20 69.74 46.41
CA GLN A 232 66.70 69.66 47.78
C GLN A 232 68.09 70.30 47.91
N GLU A 233 69.02 70.02 46.99
CA GLU A 233 70.35 70.65 46.97
C GLU A 233 70.24 72.18 46.86
N LYS A 234 69.44 72.68 45.92
CA LYS A 234 69.20 74.12 45.78
C LYS A 234 68.56 74.74 47.03
N LEU A 235 67.68 74.01 47.70
CA LEU A 235 67.08 74.47 48.95
C LEU A 235 68.14 74.58 50.05
N GLU A 236 69.02 73.59 50.18
CA GLU A 236 70.13 73.61 51.14
C GLU A 236 71.12 74.76 50.84
N GLU A 237 71.47 75.00 49.58
CA GLU A 237 72.28 76.14 49.18
C GLU A 237 71.64 77.47 49.60
N LYS A 238 70.34 77.64 49.34
CA LYS A 238 69.59 78.83 49.73
C LYS A 238 69.49 78.96 51.25
N ASP A 239 69.33 77.87 51.98
CA ASP A 239 69.37 77.85 53.44
C ASP A 239 70.75 78.24 53.99
N GLN A 240 71.84 77.81 53.35
CA GLN A 240 73.20 78.24 53.70
C GLN A 240 73.42 79.72 53.41
N GLU A 241 72.96 80.23 52.27
CA GLU A 241 72.99 81.66 51.95
C GLU A 241 72.18 82.48 52.95
N LEU A 242 70.97 82.03 53.30
CA LEU A 242 70.14 82.66 54.33
C LEU A 242 70.84 82.67 55.69
N LYS A 243 71.51 81.58 56.08
CA LYS A 243 72.32 81.55 57.31
C LYS A 243 73.48 82.56 57.26
N LYS A 244 74.21 82.65 56.14
CA LYS A 244 75.29 83.64 55.94
C LYS A 244 74.78 85.07 56.01
N LEU A 245 73.68 85.38 55.31
CA LEU A 245 73.06 86.70 55.34
C LEU A 245 72.57 87.07 56.74
N LYS A 246 71.98 86.12 57.48
CA LYS A 246 71.61 86.31 58.90
C LYS A 246 72.83 86.63 59.77
N LEU A 247 73.94 85.92 59.61
CA LEU A 247 75.21 86.19 60.32
C LEU A 247 75.79 87.57 59.96
N GLN A 248 75.73 87.97 58.69
CA GLN A 248 76.16 89.30 58.24
C GLN A 248 75.26 90.41 58.79
N LEU A 249 73.94 90.18 58.86
CA LEU A 249 73.01 91.09 59.51
C LEU A 249 73.36 91.26 60.99
N GLN A 250 73.68 90.16 61.69
CA GLN A 250 74.12 90.18 63.09
C GLN A 250 75.45 90.92 63.29
N GLN A 251 76.40 90.83 62.34
CA GLN A 251 77.63 91.62 62.36
C GLN A 251 77.40 93.10 62.03
N LYS A 252 76.46 93.42 61.12
CA LYS A 252 76.07 94.80 60.83
C LYS A 252 75.36 95.46 62.01
N THR A 253 74.53 94.73 62.74
CA THR A 253 74.00 95.21 64.03
C THR A 253 75.12 95.48 65.05
N PHE A 254 76.25 94.76 65.01
CA PHE A 254 77.44 95.04 65.84
C PHE A 254 78.26 96.26 65.37
N VAL A 255 78.12 96.69 64.11
CA VAL A 255 78.75 97.91 63.56
C VAL A 255 77.83 99.13 63.69
N GLU A 256 76.51 98.92 63.72
CA GLU A 256 75.51 99.95 64.09
C GLU A 256 75.39 100.17 65.61
N GLU A 257 75.87 99.25 66.46
CA GLU A 257 75.99 99.39 67.93
C GLU A 257 77.16 100.30 68.40
N LYS A 258 77.70 101.16 67.53
CA LYS A 258 78.56 102.32 67.91
C LYS A 258 77.90 103.69 67.69
N THR A 259 76.60 103.71 67.44
CA THR A 259 75.76 104.91 67.54
C THR A 259 74.40 104.53 68.11
N ASP A 260 74.42 104.31 69.42
CA ASP A 260 73.29 104.25 70.34
C ASP A 260 72.49 105.59 70.38
N PRO A 261 71.29 105.67 71.02
CA PRO A 261 70.29 104.62 71.31
C PRO A 261 68.79 105.07 71.31
N CYS A 262 67.89 104.09 71.55
CA CYS A 262 66.74 104.11 72.49
C CYS A 262 65.28 104.34 71.95
N PRO A 263 64.19 104.01 72.71
CA PRO A 263 63.52 102.69 72.73
C PRO A 263 61.95 102.71 72.72
N ASN A 264 61.29 101.55 72.58
CA ASN A 264 60.09 101.04 73.33
C ASN A 264 59.47 99.82 72.60
N LYS A 265 59.43 98.59 73.16
CA LYS A 265 58.40 98.00 74.07
C LYS A 265 56.97 98.22 73.55
N THR A 266 56.13 97.21 73.25
CA THR A 266 55.70 96.02 74.03
C THR A 266 54.84 95.07 73.15
N VAL A 267 55.03 93.74 73.22
CA VAL A 267 54.07 92.67 73.71
C VAL A 267 52.87 92.41 72.75
N SER A 268 52.45 91.21 72.34
CA SER A 268 52.38 89.81 72.86
C SER A 268 52.19 88.84 71.66
N ALA A 269 52.75 87.62 71.65
CA ALA A 269 52.14 86.34 72.08
C ALA A 269 50.85 86.00 71.29
N ASP A 270 50.53 84.81 70.80
CA ASP A 270 50.86 83.41 71.08
C ASP A 270 50.00 82.63 70.04
N GLU A 271 50.44 81.59 69.31
CA GLU A 271 50.53 80.17 69.67
C GLU A 271 49.73 79.30 68.66
N PHE A 272 50.17 78.03 68.58
CA PHE A 272 49.48 76.80 68.11
C PHE A 272 49.46 76.45 66.61
N LYS A 273 50.22 75.41 66.21
CA LYS A 273 49.88 73.95 66.15
C LYS A 273 48.87 73.65 65.02
N LYS A 274 48.87 72.55 64.27
CA LYS A 274 49.61 71.27 64.15
C LYS A 274 48.96 70.55 62.95
N GLU A 275 49.69 69.60 62.32
CA GLU A 275 49.16 68.36 61.68
C GLU A 275 48.09 68.53 60.56
N ALA A 276 47.80 67.63 59.63
CA ALA A 276 48.22 66.33 59.14
C ALA A 276 47.52 66.24 57.74
N GLU A 277 48.19 65.76 56.70
CA GLU A 277 47.92 64.43 56.12
C GLU A 277 46.45 64.09 55.73
N VAL A 278 46.32 63.74 54.44
CA VAL A 278 45.39 62.77 53.83
C VAL A 278 43.92 63.14 53.61
N SER A 279 43.56 63.37 52.34
CA SER A 279 42.71 62.45 51.53
C SER A 279 42.87 62.76 50.05
#